data_AF-A0A966WND6-F1
#
_entry.id   AF-A0A966WND6-F1
#
_cell.length_a   1.000
_cell.length_b   1.000
_cell.length_c   1.000
_cell.angle_alpha   90.00
_cell.angle_beta   90.00
_cell.angle_gamma   90.00
#
_symmetry.space_group_name_H-M   'P 1'
#
loop_
_entity.id
_entity.type
_entity.pdbx_description
1 polymer ?
#
loop_
_entity_poly.entity_id
_entity_poly.type
_entity_poly.pdbx_seq_one_letter_code
_entity_poly.pdbx_strand_id
1 'polypeptide(L)'
;GQTVFDESVRSVQLQQARGLAERWHGRANGRLQAIMAATGLSTSSPALLKGMRKCADELGLRISIHMGFGERALVKQIHGQEQFDYAQRHGMLGADVIAVHCYEVDEQEIETLAQSGTTLAHCPHMNQFRGEVAPVHALRQRGMQVGLGIDNYFSDYFEVLRSFLSSARIKAHDPELFSANDALAMGTIEAAKVIGLDHEIGSIEVGKKADLQIVNMRTLGLTPTNDPVTTLVYHGHAKDVETVFIDGQKIVSDGSVQTADQDDLLAEAGSAADAAWNRFKSRYGGFAAPAPH
;
A
#
# COMPACT_ATOMS: atom_id res chain seq x y z
N GLY A 1 -21.28 19.78 -14.51
CA GLY A 1 -19.96 20.14 -15.06
C GLY A 1 -19.01 20.69 -14.00
N GLN A 2 -19.49 21.44 -13.00
CA GLN A 2 -18.66 21.88 -11.87
C GLN A 2 -18.56 20.79 -10.80
N THR A 3 -17.35 20.60 -10.28
CA THR A 3 -17.10 19.78 -9.07
C THR A 3 -17.57 20.56 -7.85
N VAL A 4 -18.43 19.94 -7.03
CA VAL A 4 -18.92 20.51 -5.78
C VAL A 4 -18.46 19.61 -4.64
N PHE A 5 -17.79 20.20 -3.65
CA PHE A 5 -17.40 19.51 -2.43
C PHE A 5 -18.47 19.69 -1.36
N ASP A 6 -19.14 18.60 -0.98
CA ASP A 6 -20.21 18.61 0.02
C ASP A 6 -19.63 18.69 1.44
N GLU A 7 -19.96 19.78 2.14
CA GLU A 7 -19.55 20.04 3.51
C GLU A 7 -20.12 19.04 4.52
N SER A 8 -21.35 18.56 4.31
CA SER A 8 -21.98 17.58 5.19
C SER A 8 -21.25 16.23 5.09
N VAL A 9 -20.91 15.80 3.86
CA VAL A 9 -20.15 14.57 3.62
C VAL A 9 -18.75 14.67 4.25
N ARG A 10 -18.05 15.78 4.04
CA ARG A 10 -16.74 16.04 4.65
C ARG A 10 -16.81 15.93 6.18
N SER A 11 -17.80 16.56 6.79
CA SER A 11 -17.94 16.60 8.25
C SER A 11 -18.19 15.21 8.82
N VAL A 12 -19.06 14.42 8.17
CA VAL A 12 -19.31 13.02 8.53
C VAL A 12 -18.06 12.16 8.37
N GLN A 13 -17.33 12.30 7.26
CA GLN A 13 -16.10 11.53 7.00
C GLN A 13 -15.02 11.82 8.04
N LEU A 14 -14.78 13.08 8.38
CA LEU A 14 -13.81 13.46 9.41
C LEU A 14 -14.22 12.94 10.80
N GLN A 15 -15.51 13.02 11.14
CA GLN A 15 -16.03 12.49 12.40
C GLN A 15 -15.86 10.97 12.48
N GLN A 16 -16.17 10.25 11.40
CA GLN A 16 -16.03 8.79 11.33
C GLN A 16 -14.57 8.36 11.40
N ALA A 17 -13.68 9.01 10.63
CA ALA A 17 -12.25 8.73 10.65
C ALA A 17 -11.64 8.95 12.04
N ARG A 18 -11.94 10.08 12.67
CA ARG A 18 -11.52 10.38 14.04
C ARG A 18 -12.06 9.36 15.03
N GLY A 19 -13.35 9.06 14.98
CA GLY A 19 -13.98 8.11 15.91
C GLY A 19 -13.46 6.68 15.75
N LEU A 20 -13.06 6.27 14.54
CA LEU A 20 -12.38 4.99 14.30
C LEU A 20 -10.99 5.00 14.92
N ALA A 21 -10.21 6.06 14.68
CA ALA A 21 -8.87 6.19 15.24
C ALA A 21 -8.87 6.20 16.78
N GLU A 22 -9.71 7.03 17.42
CA GLU A 22 -9.83 7.10 18.88
C GLU A 22 -10.27 5.77 19.51
N ARG A 23 -11.07 4.98 18.77
CA ARG A 23 -11.56 3.68 19.27
C ARG A 23 -10.49 2.58 19.19
N TRP A 24 -9.74 2.55 18.08
CA TRP A 24 -8.95 1.37 17.69
C TRP A 24 -7.43 1.58 17.72
N HIS A 25 -6.93 2.80 17.61
CA HIS A 25 -5.49 3.06 17.68
C HIS A 25 -4.90 2.60 19.02
N GLY A 26 -3.79 1.87 18.98
CA GLY A 26 -3.11 1.29 20.14
C GLY A 26 -3.78 0.04 20.72
N ARG A 27 -4.92 -0.42 20.18
CA ARG A 27 -5.60 -1.63 20.68
C ARG A 27 -4.83 -2.90 20.32
N ALA A 28 -5.22 -4.01 20.98
CA ALA A 28 -4.58 -5.31 20.84
C ALA A 28 -3.07 -5.27 21.09
N ASN A 29 -2.66 -4.63 22.19
CA ASN A 29 -1.26 -4.45 22.59
C ASN A 29 -0.41 -3.78 21.48
N GLY A 30 -0.94 -2.72 20.88
CA GLY A 30 -0.27 -1.97 19.82
C GLY A 30 -0.33 -2.60 18.43
N ARG A 31 -0.97 -3.77 18.25
CA ARG A 31 -1.11 -4.38 16.91
C ARG A 31 -2.06 -3.60 16.00
N LEU A 32 -3.02 -2.86 16.56
CA LEU A 32 -3.93 -2.01 15.79
C LEU A 32 -3.43 -0.57 15.82
N GLN A 33 -3.00 -0.08 14.67
CA GLN A 33 -2.54 1.31 14.46
C GLN A 33 -3.46 1.99 13.45
N ALA A 34 -3.77 3.27 13.67
CA ALA A 34 -4.62 4.06 12.78
C ALA A 34 -3.75 5.02 11.97
N ILE A 35 -4.16 5.27 10.72
CA ILE A 35 -3.57 6.26 9.83
C ILE A 35 -4.73 7.05 9.24
N MET A 36 -4.59 8.37 9.18
CA MET A 36 -5.60 9.22 8.53
C MET A 36 -5.42 9.10 7.01
N ALA A 37 -6.46 8.68 6.28
CA ALA A 37 -6.34 8.37 4.86
C ALA A 37 -7.24 9.26 3.98
N ALA A 38 -6.66 9.82 2.92
CA ALA A 38 -7.40 10.50 1.86
C ALA A 38 -7.35 9.69 0.56
N THR A 39 -8.47 9.67 -0.18
CA THR A 39 -8.59 8.89 -1.42
C THR A 39 -7.63 9.38 -2.51
N GLY A 40 -7.53 10.69 -2.71
CA GLY A 40 -6.65 11.30 -3.72
C GLY A 40 -6.80 12.82 -3.75
N LEU A 41 -5.95 13.52 -4.49
CA LEU A 41 -5.93 14.98 -4.50
C LEU A 41 -7.15 15.58 -5.23
N SER A 42 -7.57 14.94 -6.32
CA SER A 42 -8.72 15.37 -7.13
C SER A 42 -10.07 15.20 -6.42
N THR A 43 -10.17 14.21 -5.53
CA THR A 43 -11.40 13.87 -4.80
C THR A 43 -11.50 14.51 -3.42
N SER A 44 -10.46 15.22 -2.98
CA SER A 44 -10.37 15.78 -1.64
C SER A 44 -10.40 17.31 -1.66
N SER A 45 -11.40 17.89 -0.99
CA SER A 45 -11.50 19.35 -0.83
C SER A 45 -10.35 19.91 0.04
N PRO A 46 -9.98 21.19 -0.13
CA PRO A 46 -8.99 21.85 0.74
C PRO A 46 -9.35 21.76 2.24
N ALA A 47 -10.65 21.88 2.55
CA ALA A 47 -11.14 21.79 3.93
C ALA A 47 -11.05 20.36 4.48
N LEU A 48 -11.26 19.33 3.65
CA LEU A 48 -11.10 17.93 4.05
C LEU A 48 -9.64 17.64 4.39
N LEU A 49 -8.71 18.00 3.49
CA LEU A 49 -7.28 17.75 3.68
C LEU A 49 -6.73 18.46 4.93
N LYS A 50 -7.09 19.74 5.13
CA LYS A 50 -6.71 20.50 6.34
C LYS A 50 -7.32 19.93 7.61
N GLY A 51 -8.58 19.49 7.56
CA GLY A 51 -9.25 18.85 8.70
C GLY A 51 -8.60 17.51 9.06
N MET A 52 -8.23 16.72 8.05
CA MET A 52 -7.51 15.46 8.21
C MET A 52 -6.12 15.68 8.81
N ARG A 53 -5.35 16.65 8.28
CA ARG A 53 -4.04 17.06 8.83
C ARG A 53 -4.14 17.44 10.30
N LYS A 54 -5.08 18.33 10.63
CA LYS A 54 -5.34 18.74 12.02
C LYS A 54 -5.67 17.54 12.91
N CYS A 55 -6.50 16.62 12.44
CA CYS A 55 -6.86 15.42 13.21
C CYS A 55 -5.66 14.49 13.41
N ALA A 56 -4.82 14.31 12.39
CA ALA A 56 -3.59 13.54 12.47
C ALA A 56 -2.62 14.16 13.50
N ASP A 57 -2.44 15.48 13.48
CA ASP A 57 -1.62 16.22 14.45
C ASP A 57 -2.11 16.03 15.89
N GLU A 58 -3.43 16.20 16.12
CA GLU A 58 -4.03 16.09 17.45
C GLU A 58 -3.94 14.69 18.04
N LEU A 59 -3.98 13.66 17.19
CA LEU A 59 -3.95 12.25 17.60
C LEU A 59 -2.54 11.62 17.51
N GLY A 60 -1.54 12.36 17.00
CA GLY A 60 -0.20 11.82 16.76
C GLY A 60 -0.15 10.73 15.69
N LEU A 61 -1.01 10.81 14.67
CA LEU A 61 -1.12 9.80 13.61
C LEU A 61 -0.39 10.23 12.34
N ARG A 62 0.01 9.23 11.54
CA ARG A 62 0.48 9.44 10.17
C ARG A 62 -0.68 9.74 9.22
N ILE A 63 -0.35 10.20 8.03
CA ILE A 63 -1.29 10.41 6.91
C ILE A 63 -0.93 9.49 5.75
N SER A 64 -1.92 8.91 5.08
CA SER A 64 -1.76 8.20 3.81
C SER A 64 -2.64 8.83 2.74
N ILE A 65 -2.12 8.94 1.52
CA ILE A 65 -2.89 9.50 0.39
C ILE A 65 -2.34 8.98 -0.94
N HIS A 66 -3.25 8.58 -1.84
CA HIS A 66 -2.87 8.30 -3.22
C HIS A 66 -2.58 9.62 -3.93
N MET A 67 -1.44 9.72 -4.62
CA MET A 67 -1.08 10.91 -5.40
C MET A 67 -0.13 10.55 -6.54
N GLY A 68 -0.09 11.41 -7.57
CA GLY A 68 0.69 11.13 -8.78
C GLY A 68 0.28 9.81 -9.43
N PHE A 69 -1.01 9.53 -9.50
CA PHE A 69 -1.55 8.25 -9.99
C PHE A 69 -2.46 8.42 -11.23
N GLY A 70 -2.16 9.38 -12.10
CA GLY A 70 -2.98 9.66 -13.30
C GLY A 70 -4.11 10.65 -13.02
N GLU A 71 -3.91 11.56 -12.05
CA GLU A 71 -4.89 12.58 -11.67
C GLU A 71 -4.42 14.03 -11.92
N ARG A 72 -3.20 14.25 -12.44
CA ARG A 72 -2.60 15.59 -12.61
C ARG A 72 -3.55 16.57 -13.29
N ALA A 73 -4.08 16.20 -14.45
CA ALA A 73 -4.97 17.05 -15.23
C ALA A 73 -6.27 17.39 -14.47
N LEU A 74 -6.81 16.41 -13.75
CA LEU A 74 -8.04 16.58 -12.98
C LEU A 74 -7.81 17.47 -11.74
N VAL A 75 -6.68 17.31 -11.06
CA VAL A 75 -6.26 18.19 -9.95
C VAL A 75 -6.13 19.63 -10.44
N LYS A 76 -5.46 19.85 -11.58
CA LYS A 76 -5.34 21.19 -12.18
C LYS A 76 -6.70 21.78 -12.54
N GLN A 77 -7.58 20.98 -13.14
CA GLN A 77 -8.93 21.41 -13.52
C GLN A 77 -9.80 21.79 -12.31
N ILE A 78 -9.77 21.00 -11.24
CA ILE A 78 -10.63 21.21 -10.07
C ILE A 78 -10.09 22.33 -9.16
N HIS A 79 -8.77 22.33 -8.91
CA HIS A 79 -8.16 23.16 -7.88
C HIS A 79 -7.32 24.32 -8.41
N GLY A 80 -7.07 24.38 -9.72
CA GLY A 80 -6.26 25.42 -10.37
C GLY A 80 -4.76 25.35 -10.04
N GLN A 81 -4.31 24.30 -9.35
CA GLN A 81 -2.94 24.14 -8.84
C GLN A 81 -2.30 22.88 -9.42
N GLU A 82 -0.96 22.87 -9.51
CA GLU A 82 -0.24 21.63 -9.80
C GLU A 82 -0.41 20.65 -8.63
N GLN A 83 -0.33 19.35 -8.92
CA GLN A 83 -0.73 18.31 -7.96
C GLN A 83 0.10 18.31 -6.67
N PHE A 84 1.43 18.45 -6.75
CA PHE A 84 2.27 18.46 -5.54
C PHE A 84 2.32 19.82 -4.86
N ASP A 85 2.10 20.93 -5.60
CA ASP A 85 1.86 22.24 -4.99
C ASP A 85 0.58 22.22 -4.13
N TYR A 86 -0.49 21.61 -4.66
CA TYR A 86 -1.74 21.42 -3.95
C TYR A 86 -1.53 20.52 -2.71
N ALA A 87 -0.84 19.39 -2.87
CA ALA A 87 -0.53 18.50 -1.77
C ALA A 87 0.25 19.22 -0.65
N GLN A 88 1.33 19.92 -1.00
CA GLN A 88 2.17 20.66 -0.06
C GLN A 88 1.38 21.74 0.67
N ARG A 89 0.64 22.58 -0.06
CA ARG A 89 -0.17 23.67 0.51
C ARG A 89 -1.23 23.19 1.49
N HIS A 90 -1.69 21.95 1.33
CA HIS A 90 -2.74 21.36 2.17
C HIS A 90 -2.22 20.35 3.19
N GLY A 91 -0.90 20.31 3.42
CA GLY A 91 -0.28 19.52 4.48
C GLY A 91 -0.19 18.03 4.17
N MET A 92 -0.28 17.65 2.91
CA MET A 92 -0.22 16.27 2.42
C MET A 92 1.18 15.87 1.96
N LEU A 93 2.23 16.58 2.41
CA LEU A 93 3.62 16.18 2.28
C LEU A 93 4.32 16.42 3.63
N GLY A 94 5.20 15.51 4.03
CA GLY A 94 5.88 15.56 5.33
C GLY A 94 6.42 14.20 5.77
N ALA A 95 7.28 14.18 6.80
CA ALA A 95 7.88 12.96 7.35
C ALA A 95 6.87 11.93 7.92
N ASP A 96 5.65 12.39 8.20
CA ASP A 96 4.54 11.58 8.67
C ASP A 96 3.51 11.28 7.58
N VAL A 97 3.83 11.59 6.32
CA VAL A 97 3.00 11.30 5.15
C VAL A 97 3.54 10.10 4.38
N ILE A 98 2.61 9.22 4.00
CA ILE A 98 2.81 8.08 3.12
C ILE A 98 2.08 8.39 1.81
N ALA A 99 2.85 8.70 0.77
CA ALA A 99 2.34 8.76 -0.58
C ALA A 99 2.16 7.34 -1.15
N VAL A 100 1.07 7.10 -1.87
CA VAL A 100 0.79 5.82 -2.52
C VAL A 100 0.83 6.02 -4.04
N HIS A 101 1.51 5.09 -4.75
CA HIS A 101 1.76 5.05 -6.19
C HIS A 101 2.91 5.92 -6.73
N CYS A 102 2.70 7.24 -6.87
CA CYS A 102 3.65 8.20 -7.47
C CYS A 102 4.26 7.77 -8.83
N TYR A 103 3.45 7.31 -9.79
CA TYR A 103 3.94 6.99 -11.14
C TYR A 103 3.84 8.14 -12.15
N GLU A 104 2.94 9.10 -11.95
CA GLU A 104 2.80 10.33 -12.72
C GLU A 104 3.48 11.49 -12.00
N VAL A 105 4.83 11.46 -11.97
CA VAL A 105 5.66 12.49 -11.34
C VAL A 105 6.78 12.96 -12.26
N ASP A 106 7.11 14.25 -12.25
CA ASP A 106 8.24 14.84 -12.96
C ASP A 106 9.44 15.12 -12.04
N GLU A 107 10.57 15.55 -12.62
CA GLU A 107 11.83 15.73 -11.90
C GLU A 107 11.73 16.73 -10.74
N GLN A 108 10.94 17.80 -10.90
CA GLN A 108 10.75 18.81 -9.84
C GLN A 108 9.86 18.27 -8.72
N GLU A 109 8.84 17.49 -9.08
CA GLU A 109 7.96 16.84 -8.11
C GLU A 109 8.69 15.73 -7.33
N ILE A 110 9.59 14.98 -7.97
CA ILE A 110 10.47 14.00 -7.30
C ILE A 110 11.32 14.71 -6.25
N GLU A 111 11.90 15.86 -6.58
CA GLU A 111 12.68 16.66 -5.63
C GLU A 111 11.81 17.15 -4.47
N THR A 112 10.61 17.66 -4.76
CA THR A 112 9.66 18.14 -3.76
C THR A 112 9.25 17.02 -2.79
N LEU A 113 8.97 15.83 -3.32
CA LEU A 113 8.65 14.64 -2.54
C LEU A 113 9.80 14.25 -1.61
N ALA A 114 11.01 14.14 -2.15
CA ALA A 114 12.19 13.75 -1.39
C ALA A 114 12.53 14.76 -0.28
N GLN A 115 12.55 16.06 -0.59
CA GLN A 115 12.85 17.12 0.37
C GLN A 115 11.80 17.24 1.48
N SER A 116 10.55 16.88 1.21
CA SER A 116 9.48 16.93 2.22
C SER A 116 9.62 15.86 3.32
N GLY A 117 10.46 14.84 3.12
CA GLY A 117 10.55 13.67 3.98
C GLY A 117 9.39 12.68 3.80
N THR A 118 8.49 12.91 2.84
CA THR A 118 7.39 12.00 2.51
C THR A 118 7.94 10.62 2.14
N THR A 119 7.28 9.58 2.63
CA THR A 119 7.61 8.18 2.34
C THR A 119 6.71 7.62 1.25
N LEU A 120 7.16 6.60 0.52
CA LEU A 120 6.41 6.00 -0.59
C LEU A 120 6.03 4.55 -0.28
N ALA A 121 4.72 4.28 -0.29
CA ALA A 121 4.18 2.94 -0.49
C ALA A 121 4.05 2.68 -2.00
N HIS A 122 5.04 2.01 -2.58
CA HIS A 122 5.08 1.68 -3.99
C HIS A 122 4.29 0.40 -4.27
N CYS A 123 3.31 0.47 -5.18
CA CYS A 123 2.46 -0.66 -5.55
C CYS A 123 2.79 -1.16 -6.97
N PRO A 124 3.95 -1.79 -7.21
CA PRO A 124 4.44 -2.11 -8.55
C PRO A 124 3.49 -2.99 -9.35
N HIS A 125 2.93 -4.02 -8.71
CA HIS A 125 2.06 -5.00 -9.36
C HIS A 125 0.77 -4.35 -9.87
N MET A 126 0.11 -3.54 -9.04
CA MET A 126 -1.08 -2.77 -9.45
C MET A 126 -0.74 -1.73 -10.52
N ASN A 127 0.37 -1.00 -10.37
CA ASN A 127 0.75 0.03 -11.34
C ASN A 127 0.93 -0.56 -12.75
N GLN A 128 1.46 -1.78 -12.87
CA GLN A 128 1.60 -2.48 -14.15
C GLN A 128 0.25 -2.75 -14.84
N PHE A 129 -0.81 -3.09 -14.09
CA PHE A 129 -2.16 -3.24 -14.66
C PHE A 129 -2.75 -1.92 -15.17
N ARG A 130 -2.20 -0.79 -14.73
CA ARG A 130 -2.53 0.54 -15.26
C ARG A 130 -1.61 0.98 -16.40
N GLY A 131 -0.63 0.15 -16.79
CA GLY A 131 0.38 0.49 -17.78
C GLY A 131 1.46 1.45 -17.27
N GLU A 132 1.62 1.56 -15.95
CA GLU A 132 2.41 2.61 -15.31
C GLU A 132 3.55 2.05 -14.45
N VAL A 133 4.64 2.80 -14.34
CA VAL A 133 5.80 2.44 -13.51
C VAL A 133 6.34 3.67 -12.79
N ALA A 134 6.38 3.63 -11.46
CA ALA A 134 6.93 4.72 -10.67
C ALA A 134 8.45 4.86 -10.84
N PRO A 135 9.02 6.08 -10.84
CA PRO A 135 10.46 6.30 -10.96
C PRO A 135 11.19 6.05 -9.63
N VAL A 136 11.03 4.85 -9.06
CA VAL A 136 11.53 4.48 -7.73
C VAL A 136 13.04 4.70 -7.61
N HIS A 137 13.81 4.41 -8.66
CA HIS A 137 15.25 4.66 -8.64
C HIS A 137 15.59 6.14 -8.43
N ALA A 138 14.95 7.04 -9.18
CA ALA A 138 15.18 8.49 -9.07
C ALA A 138 14.72 9.05 -7.72
N LEU A 139 13.60 8.55 -7.18
CA LEU A 139 13.10 8.91 -5.85
C LEU A 139 14.08 8.47 -4.75
N ARG A 140 14.58 7.24 -4.80
CA ARG A 140 15.56 6.70 -3.83
C ARG A 140 16.90 7.41 -3.90
N GLN A 141 17.38 7.75 -5.11
CA GLN A 141 18.63 8.51 -5.27
C GLN A 141 18.58 9.88 -4.59
N ARG A 142 17.38 10.44 -4.39
CA ARG A 142 17.14 11.68 -3.64
C ARG A 142 16.83 11.46 -2.16
N GLY A 143 16.97 10.24 -1.67
CA GLY A 143 16.79 9.89 -0.26
C GLY A 143 15.35 9.61 0.15
N MET A 144 14.40 9.53 -0.79
CA MET A 144 13.04 9.13 -0.45
C MET A 144 13.02 7.68 0.02
N GLN A 145 12.39 7.42 1.18
CA GLN A 145 12.17 6.07 1.67
C GLN A 145 11.04 5.41 0.90
N VAL A 146 11.26 4.18 0.42
CA VAL A 146 10.31 3.45 -0.40
C VAL A 146 10.13 2.04 0.14
N GLY A 147 8.89 1.62 0.32
CA GLY A 147 8.48 0.26 0.70
C GLY A 147 7.42 -0.26 -0.27
N LEU A 148 7.21 -1.58 -0.29
CA LEU A 148 6.30 -2.21 -1.23
C LEU A 148 4.90 -2.46 -0.64
N GLY A 149 3.88 -2.13 -1.43
CA GLY A 149 2.48 -2.40 -1.15
C GLY A 149 1.85 -3.27 -2.24
N ILE A 150 0.83 -4.04 -1.85
CA ILE A 150 0.07 -4.90 -2.77
C ILE A 150 -1.06 -4.16 -3.51
N ASP A 151 -1.67 -3.17 -2.84
CA ASP A 151 -2.93 -2.52 -3.23
C ASP A 151 -4.14 -3.48 -3.20
N ASN A 152 -5.14 -3.29 -4.06
CA ASN A 152 -6.49 -3.86 -3.92
C ASN A 152 -6.73 -5.18 -4.69
N TYR A 153 -5.72 -5.77 -5.32
CA TYR A 153 -5.84 -7.11 -5.91
C TYR A 153 -5.51 -8.22 -4.91
N PHE A 154 -6.20 -9.36 -5.03
CA PHE A 154 -5.87 -10.61 -4.34
C PHE A 154 -4.60 -11.23 -4.93
N SER A 155 -3.48 -10.54 -4.82
CA SER A 155 -2.21 -10.96 -5.40
C SER A 155 -1.32 -11.65 -4.37
N ASP A 156 -0.47 -12.53 -4.86
CA ASP A 156 0.61 -13.11 -4.08
C ASP A 156 1.66 -12.01 -3.80
N TYR A 157 2.08 -11.82 -2.55
CA TYR A 157 3.05 -10.77 -2.20
C TYR A 157 4.42 -11.01 -2.87
N PHE A 158 4.77 -12.26 -3.22
CA PHE A 158 5.97 -12.53 -3.99
C PHE A 158 5.89 -11.97 -5.42
N GLU A 159 4.69 -11.84 -6.01
CA GLU A 159 4.52 -11.13 -7.28
C GLU A 159 4.79 -9.64 -7.14
N VAL A 160 4.51 -9.03 -5.97
CA VAL A 160 4.86 -7.63 -5.71
C VAL A 160 6.38 -7.43 -5.78
N LEU A 161 7.16 -8.36 -5.21
CA LEU A 161 8.63 -8.31 -5.25
C LEU A 161 9.17 -8.45 -6.68
N ARG A 162 8.61 -9.38 -7.46
CA ARG A 162 8.99 -9.59 -8.86
C ARG A 162 8.57 -8.44 -9.76
N SER A 163 7.35 -7.92 -9.58
CA SER A 163 6.84 -6.74 -10.27
C SER A 163 7.72 -5.53 -10.01
N PHE A 164 8.19 -5.32 -8.77
CA PHE A 164 9.15 -4.26 -8.46
C PHE A 164 10.44 -4.40 -9.28
N LEU A 165 11.12 -5.55 -9.18
CA LEU A 165 12.39 -5.77 -9.88
C LEU A 165 12.24 -5.61 -11.39
N SER A 166 11.28 -6.31 -11.99
CA SER A 166 11.05 -6.28 -13.44
C SER A 166 10.68 -4.88 -13.94
N SER A 167 9.72 -4.20 -13.31
CA SER A 167 9.29 -2.88 -13.77
C SER A 167 10.38 -1.82 -13.62
N ALA A 168 11.12 -1.82 -12.52
CA ALA A 168 12.22 -0.88 -12.30
C ALA A 168 13.32 -1.05 -13.34
N ARG A 169 13.73 -2.29 -13.61
CA ARG A 169 14.75 -2.63 -14.62
C ARG A 169 14.32 -2.28 -16.04
N ILE A 170 13.06 -2.58 -16.39
CA ILE A 170 12.48 -2.21 -17.70
C ILE A 170 12.51 -0.69 -17.87
N LYS A 171 12.03 0.06 -16.87
CA LYS A 171 12.00 1.53 -16.94
C LYS A 171 13.39 2.14 -17.05
N ALA A 172 14.39 1.57 -16.37
CA ALA A 172 15.77 2.07 -16.40
C ALA A 172 16.59 1.54 -17.59
N HIS A 173 16.08 0.55 -18.34
CA HIS A 173 16.86 -0.22 -19.31
C HIS A 173 18.15 -0.81 -18.71
N ASP A 174 18.10 -1.24 -17.45
CA ASP A 174 19.24 -1.76 -16.70
C ASP A 174 18.87 -3.09 -16.01
N PRO A 175 19.42 -4.24 -16.43
CA PRO A 175 19.13 -5.53 -15.83
C PRO A 175 19.76 -5.75 -14.44
N GLU A 176 20.75 -4.93 -14.06
CA GLU A 176 21.45 -5.02 -12.77
C GLU A 176 20.81 -4.12 -11.71
N LEU A 177 19.91 -3.21 -12.12
CA LEU A 177 19.23 -2.31 -11.22
C LEU A 177 18.38 -3.08 -10.18
N PHE A 178 18.69 -2.85 -8.91
CA PHE A 178 18.14 -3.53 -7.73
C PHE A 178 18.40 -5.05 -7.69
N SER A 179 18.73 -5.55 -6.52
CA SER A 179 18.96 -6.97 -6.22
C SER A 179 17.73 -7.62 -5.57
N ALA A 180 17.75 -8.96 -5.46
CA ALA A 180 16.74 -9.67 -4.66
C ALA A 180 16.74 -9.22 -3.19
N ASN A 181 17.90 -8.87 -2.64
CA ASN A 181 18.00 -8.32 -1.29
C ASN A 181 17.31 -6.96 -1.17
N ASP A 182 17.44 -6.09 -2.18
CA ASP A 182 16.73 -4.80 -2.20
C ASP A 182 15.22 -5.01 -2.22
N ALA A 183 14.72 -5.92 -3.07
CA ALA A 183 13.30 -6.24 -3.13
C ALA A 183 12.78 -6.81 -1.80
N LEU A 184 13.51 -7.74 -1.18
CA LEU A 184 13.14 -8.30 0.12
C LEU A 184 13.16 -7.24 1.22
N ALA A 185 14.18 -6.37 1.26
CA ALA A 185 14.27 -5.26 2.21
C ALA A 185 13.10 -4.27 2.02
N MET A 186 12.76 -3.93 0.78
CA MET A 186 11.63 -3.07 0.44
C MET A 186 10.27 -3.69 0.78
N GLY A 187 10.16 -5.02 0.77
CA GLY A 187 8.98 -5.76 1.24
C GLY A 187 8.94 -6.02 2.75
N THR A 188 9.99 -5.69 3.51
CA THR A 188 10.10 -5.98 4.94
C THR A 188 10.54 -4.74 5.73
N ILE A 189 11.84 -4.59 6.04
CA ILE A 189 12.35 -3.54 6.91
C ILE A 189 12.11 -2.12 6.37
N GLU A 190 12.21 -1.90 5.07
CA GLU A 190 11.95 -0.56 4.52
C GLU A 190 10.45 -0.26 4.43
N ALA A 191 9.60 -1.26 4.19
CA ALA A 191 8.15 -1.09 4.35
C ALA A 191 7.79 -0.72 5.81
N ALA A 192 8.45 -1.35 6.79
CA ALA A 192 8.30 -0.98 8.20
C ALA A 192 8.72 0.48 8.47
N LYS A 193 9.79 0.97 7.83
CA LYS A 193 10.22 2.37 7.93
C LYS A 193 9.19 3.34 7.36
N VAL A 194 8.61 3.02 6.19
CA VAL A 194 7.55 3.83 5.55
C VAL A 194 6.36 4.06 6.50
N ILE A 195 5.97 3.02 7.24
CA ILE A 195 4.86 3.10 8.20
C ILE A 195 5.29 3.53 9.61
N GLY A 196 6.59 3.74 9.86
CA GLY A 196 7.13 4.19 11.15
C GLY A 196 7.21 3.10 12.24
N LEU A 197 7.24 1.82 11.86
CA LEU A 197 7.27 0.68 12.79
C LEU A 197 8.57 -0.13 12.70
N ASP A 198 9.61 0.39 12.07
CA ASP A 198 10.91 -0.29 11.89
C ASP A 198 11.67 -0.55 13.20
N HIS A 199 11.28 0.11 14.29
CA HIS A 199 11.79 -0.18 15.64
C HIS A 199 11.09 -1.39 16.29
N GLU A 200 9.92 -1.81 15.79
CA GLU A 200 9.15 -2.94 16.33
C GLU A 200 9.17 -4.17 15.41
N ILE A 201 9.20 -3.98 14.09
CA ILE A 201 9.03 -5.06 13.10
C ILE A 201 9.97 -4.91 11.89
N GLY A 202 9.85 -5.81 10.91
CA GLY A 202 10.51 -5.73 9.61
C GLY A 202 11.89 -6.41 9.54
N SER A 203 12.45 -6.83 10.67
CA SER A 203 13.73 -7.56 10.74
C SER A 203 13.79 -8.45 11.99
N ILE A 204 14.66 -9.45 11.94
CA ILE A 204 14.91 -10.38 13.06
C ILE A 204 16.06 -9.83 13.91
N GLU A 205 15.71 -8.99 14.89
CA GLU A 205 16.66 -8.35 15.80
C GLU A 205 16.15 -8.45 17.25
N VAL A 206 17.07 -8.54 18.21
CA VAL A 206 16.71 -8.60 19.64
C VAL A 206 15.93 -7.34 20.04
N GLY A 207 14.76 -7.54 20.65
CA GLY A 207 13.86 -6.46 21.09
C GLY A 207 12.69 -6.17 20.14
N LYS A 208 12.72 -6.66 18.90
CA LYS A 208 11.61 -6.57 17.96
C LYS A 208 10.55 -7.66 18.20
N LYS A 209 9.33 -7.42 17.70
CA LYS A 209 8.23 -8.38 17.73
C LYS A 209 8.58 -9.62 16.90
N ALA A 210 8.10 -10.78 17.34
CA ALA A 210 8.26 -12.04 16.64
C ALA A 210 7.21 -12.17 15.51
N ASP A 211 7.32 -11.29 14.51
CA ASP A 211 6.57 -11.31 13.26
C ASP A 211 7.41 -12.06 12.22
N LEU A 212 7.15 -13.36 12.07
CA LEU A 212 8.02 -14.29 11.37
C LEU A 212 7.24 -15.13 10.35
N GLN A 213 7.88 -15.43 9.23
CA GLN A 213 7.40 -16.40 8.24
C GLN A 213 8.44 -17.50 8.07
N ILE A 214 8.01 -18.76 8.13
CA ILE A 214 8.82 -19.92 7.80
C ILE A 214 8.40 -20.38 6.42
N VAL A 215 9.35 -20.39 5.49
CA VAL A 215 9.14 -20.80 4.09
C VAL A 215 9.77 -22.15 3.85
N ASN A 216 9.01 -23.09 3.30
CA ASN A 216 9.51 -24.38 2.89
C ASN A 216 10.26 -24.24 1.55
N MET A 217 11.59 -24.20 1.61
CA MET A 217 12.45 -24.11 0.42
C MET A 217 12.64 -25.46 -0.30
N ARG A 218 12.09 -26.55 0.24
CA ARG A 218 12.26 -27.93 -0.29
C ARG A 218 11.05 -28.34 -1.14
N THR A 219 10.60 -27.44 -2.00
CA THR A 219 9.54 -27.70 -2.99
C THR A 219 10.12 -27.86 -4.39
N LEU A 220 9.32 -28.42 -5.31
CA LEU A 220 9.71 -28.53 -6.71
C LEU A 220 9.99 -27.17 -7.36
N GLY A 221 9.30 -26.11 -6.91
CA GLY A 221 9.48 -24.76 -7.46
C GLY A 221 10.74 -24.04 -6.98
N LEU A 222 11.32 -24.46 -5.85
CA LEU A 222 12.44 -23.77 -5.20
C LEU A 222 13.75 -24.59 -5.21
N THR A 223 13.74 -25.81 -5.74
CA THR A 223 14.91 -26.70 -5.81
C THR A 223 15.51 -26.72 -7.23
N PRO A 224 16.83 -26.51 -7.41
CA PRO A 224 17.84 -26.29 -6.38
C PRO A 224 17.81 -24.86 -5.79
N THR A 225 18.13 -24.75 -4.50
CA THR A 225 18.36 -23.47 -3.82
C THR A 225 19.86 -23.24 -3.62
N ASN A 226 20.46 -22.30 -4.35
CA ASN A 226 21.85 -21.90 -4.15
C ASN A 226 21.96 -20.71 -3.19
N ASP A 227 21.14 -19.68 -3.42
CA ASP A 227 20.98 -18.50 -2.56
C ASP A 227 19.50 -18.39 -2.17
N PRO A 228 19.14 -18.53 -0.87
CA PRO A 228 17.76 -18.63 -0.46
C PRO A 228 16.96 -17.35 -0.72
N VAL A 229 17.57 -16.17 -0.60
CA VAL A 229 16.89 -14.89 -0.85
C VAL A 229 16.55 -14.72 -2.33
N THR A 230 17.54 -14.96 -3.20
CA THR A 230 17.35 -14.91 -4.66
C THR A 230 16.32 -15.95 -5.09
N THR A 231 16.44 -17.19 -4.62
CA THR A 231 15.46 -18.24 -4.94
C THR A 231 14.05 -17.82 -4.50
N LEU A 232 13.90 -17.31 -3.27
CA LEU A 232 12.61 -16.88 -2.73
C LEU A 232 11.99 -15.72 -3.52
N VAL A 233 12.76 -14.68 -3.81
CA VAL A 233 12.24 -13.48 -4.51
C VAL A 233 11.83 -13.82 -5.95
N TYR A 234 12.66 -14.57 -6.68
CA TYR A 234 12.40 -14.86 -8.08
C TYR A 234 11.42 -16.01 -8.31
N HIS A 235 11.27 -16.95 -7.37
CA HIS A 235 10.50 -18.18 -7.60
C HIS A 235 9.50 -18.51 -6.48
N GLY A 236 9.52 -17.80 -5.36
CA GLY A 236 8.62 -18.03 -4.23
C GLY A 236 7.17 -17.74 -4.53
N HIS A 237 6.29 -18.48 -3.87
CA HIS A 237 4.85 -18.29 -3.87
C HIS A 237 4.28 -18.35 -2.45
N ALA A 238 3.09 -17.77 -2.25
CA ALA A 238 2.40 -17.78 -0.96
C ALA A 238 2.19 -19.20 -0.41
N LYS A 239 2.02 -20.21 -1.29
CA LYS A 239 1.89 -21.62 -0.92
C LYS A 239 3.16 -22.24 -0.30
N ASP A 240 4.32 -21.63 -0.53
CA ASP A 240 5.58 -22.10 0.05
C ASP A 240 5.73 -21.62 1.51
N VAL A 241 4.89 -20.68 1.97
CA VAL A 241 4.84 -20.24 3.37
C VAL A 241 4.15 -21.31 4.22
N GLU A 242 4.91 -21.93 5.11
CA GLU A 242 4.45 -23.05 5.94
C GLU A 242 3.87 -22.58 7.27
N THR A 243 4.54 -21.64 7.94
CA THR A 243 4.18 -21.19 9.28
C THR A 243 4.33 -19.67 9.37
N VAL A 244 3.38 -19.01 10.04
CA VAL A 244 3.41 -17.56 10.28
C VAL A 244 3.19 -17.28 11.75
N PHE A 245 4.06 -16.43 12.31
CA PHE A 245 3.93 -15.87 13.65
C PHE A 245 3.61 -14.37 13.53
N ILE A 246 2.66 -13.90 14.34
CA ILE A 246 2.41 -12.47 14.57
C ILE A 246 2.49 -12.24 16.08
N ASP A 247 3.36 -11.33 16.51
CA ASP A 247 3.59 -10.99 17.91
C ASP A 247 3.89 -12.24 18.75
N GLY A 248 4.64 -13.19 18.15
CA GLY A 248 5.00 -14.48 18.74
C GLY A 248 3.88 -15.55 18.75
N GLN A 249 2.68 -15.22 18.28
CA GLN A 249 1.57 -16.18 18.18
C GLN A 249 1.56 -16.85 16.82
N LYS A 250 1.60 -18.19 16.80
CA LYS A 250 1.48 -18.98 15.57
C LYS A 250 0.05 -18.89 15.03
N ILE A 251 -0.13 -18.21 13.90
CA ILE A 251 -1.43 -17.99 13.26
C ILE A 251 -1.65 -18.84 12.01
N VAL A 252 -0.56 -19.31 11.39
CA VAL A 252 -0.56 -20.29 10.29
C VAL A 252 0.35 -21.44 10.71
N SER A 253 -0.09 -22.68 10.49
CA SER A 253 0.68 -23.91 10.70
C SER A 253 0.42 -24.85 9.53
N ASP A 254 1.48 -25.42 8.96
CA ASP A 254 1.40 -26.39 7.86
C ASP A 254 0.58 -25.87 6.66
N GLY A 255 0.68 -24.56 6.37
CA GLY A 255 -0.06 -23.89 5.30
C GLY A 255 -1.52 -23.57 5.61
N SER A 256 -2.02 -23.91 6.81
CA SER A 256 -3.41 -23.67 7.21
C SER A 256 -3.54 -22.55 8.25
N VAL A 257 -4.53 -21.68 8.07
CA VAL A 257 -4.89 -20.63 9.04
C VAL A 257 -5.50 -21.28 10.28
N GLN A 258 -5.02 -20.89 11.46
CA GLN A 258 -5.39 -21.53 12.73
C GLN A 258 -6.52 -20.80 13.47
N THR A 259 -6.87 -19.59 13.03
CA THR A 259 -7.79 -18.69 13.74
C THR A 259 -9.21 -18.69 13.17
N ALA A 260 -9.48 -19.45 12.11
CA ALA A 260 -10.77 -19.53 11.45
C ALA A 260 -10.93 -20.85 10.69
N ASP A 261 -12.18 -21.30 10.52
CA ASP A 261 -12.51 -22.42 9.64
C ASP A 261 -12.47 -21.95 8.18
N GLN A 262 -11.70 -22.64 7.35
CA GLN A 262 -11.46 -22.23 5.97
C GLN A 262 -12.68 -22.46 5.08
N ASP A 263 -13.44 -23.54 5.29
CA ASP A 263 -14.61 -23.85 4.48
C ASP A 263 -15.75 -22.88 4.79
N ASP A 264 -15.94 -22.57 6.08
CA ASP A 264 -16.92 -21.55 6.51
C ASP A 264 -16.55 -20.17 5.94
N LEU A 265 -15.26 -19.77 6.01
CA LEU A 265 -14.80 -18.50 5.44
C LEU A 265 -15.06 -18.41 3.93
N LEU A 266 -14.82 -19.48 3.18
CA LEU A 266 -15.07 -19.52 1.74
C LEU A 266 -16.57 -19.39 1.44
N ALA A 267 -17.42 -20.08 2.21
CA ALA A 267 -18.87 -20.00 2.05
C ALA A 267 -19.43 -18.60 2.38
N GLU A 268 -18.95 -17.99 3.47
CA GLU A 268 -19.31 -16.63 3.86
C GLU A 268 -18.88 -15.59 2.81
N ALA A 269 -17.64 -15.69 2.31
CA ALA A 269 -17.12 -14.80 1.28
C ALA A 269 -17.94 -14.90 -0.02
N GLY A 270 -18.26 -16.11 -0.46
CA GLY A 270 -19.12 -16.33 -1.63
C GLY A 270 -20.50 -15.71 -1.46
N SER A 271 -21.13 -15.95 -0.31
CA SER A 271 -22.45 -15.39 0.02
C SER A 271 -22.43 -13.85 0.08
N ALA A 272 -21.38 -13.26 0.63
CA ALA A 272 -21.21 -11.81 0.71
C ALA A 272 -21.02 -11.18 -0.69
N ALA A 273 -20.25 -11.83 -1.56
CA ALA A 273 -20.04 -11.41 -2.95
C ALA A 273 -21.35 -11.45 -3.74
N ASP A 274 -22.10 -12.56 -3.66
CA ASP A 274 -23.40 -12.69 -4.31
C ASP A 274 -24.39 -11.63 -3.82
N ALA A 275 -24.45 -11.39 -2.52
CA ALA A 275 -25.29 -10.35 -1.95
C ALA A 275 -24.91 -8.94 -2.45
N ALA A 276 -23.61 -8.65 -2.59
CA ALA A 276 -23.13 -7.38 -3.13
C ALA A 276 -23.53 -7.20 -4.60
N TRP A 277 -23.33 -8.22 -5.44
CA TRP A 277 -23.72 -8.19 -6.86
C TRP A 277 -25.23 -8.10 -7.05
N ASN A 278 -26.01 -8.79 -6.22
CA ASN A 278 -27.47 -8.68 -6.26
C ASN A 278 -27.95 -7.27 -5.91
N ARG A 279 -27.38 -6.64 -4.87
CA ARG A 279 -27.69 -5.23 -4.53
C ARG A 279 -27.31 -4.27 -5.67
N PHE A 280 -26.14 -4.48 -6.29
CA PHE A 280 -25.72 -3.69 -7.45
C PHE A 280 -26.72 -3.84 -8.60
N LYS A 281 -27.07 -5.08 -8.95
CA LYS A 281 -28.03 -5.40 -10.01
C LYS A 281 -29.41 -4.80 -9.76
N SER A 282 -29.90 -4.85 -8.52
CA SER A 282 -31.19 -4.25 -8.15
C SER A 282 -31.18 -2.72 -8.25
N ARG A 283 -30.04 -2.07 -7.98
CA ARG A 283 -29.94 -0.61 -7.97
C ARG A 283 -29.63 -0.01 -9.35
N TYR A 284 -28.77 -0.66 -10.12
CA TYR A 284 -28.22 -0.12 -11.36
C TYR A 284 -28.60 -0.93 -12.62
N GLY A 285 -29.35 -2.02 -12.45
CA GLY A 285 -29.59 -3.01 -13.51
C GLY A 285 -28.47 -4.03 -13.61
N GLY A 286 -28.69 -5.09 -14.40
CA GLY A 286 -27.66 -6.09 -14.66
C GLY A 286 -26.49 -5.51 -15.46
N PHE A 287 -25.26 -5.84 -15.07
CA PHE A 287 -24.10 -5.63 -15.93
C PHE A 287 -24.01 -6.82 -16.89
N ALA A 288 -24.20 -6.58 -18.19
CA ALA A 288 -23.79 -7.52 -19.22
C ALA A 288 -22.38 -7.13 -19.64
N ALA A 289 -21.39 -7.96 -19.31
CA ALA A 289 -20.04 -7.76 -19.83
C ALA A 289 -20.12 -7.74 -21.36
N PRO A 290 -19.42 -6.81 -22.04
CA PRO A 290 -19.24 -6.90 -23.48
C PRO A 290 -18.70 -8.29 -23.84
N ALA A 291 -19.10 -8.82 -25.00
CA ALA A 291 -18.47 -10.03 -25.52
C ALA A 291 -16.94 -9.81 -25.56
N PRO A 292 -16.13 -10.80 -25.15
CA PRO A 292 -14.68 -10.67 -25.24
C PRO A 292 -14.30 -10.37 -26.69
N HIS A 293 -13.49 -9.33 -26.87
CA HIS A 293 -12.89 -8.97 -28.17
C HIS A 293 -11.79 -9.96 -28.54
#